data_AF-B8CNG1-F1
#
_entry.id   AF-B8CNG1-F1
#
_cell.length_a   1.000
_cell.length_b   1.000
_cell.length_c   1.000
_cell.angle_alpha   90.00
_cell.angle_beta   90.00
_cell.angle_gamma   90.00
#
_symmetry.space_group_name_H-M   'P 1'
#
loop_
_entity.id
_entity.type
_entity.pdbx_description
1 polymer ?
#
loop_
_entity_poly.entity_id
_entity_poly.type
_entity_poly.pdbx_seq_one_letter_code
_entity_poly.pdbx_strand_id
1 'polypeptide(L)'
;MNPRRKKRLTLAVALIGGVAAIASLLLYALNSNLNLFFTPTEIVQGKKDTGVMPEIGQRIRVGGMVTIGSMVRDPDSLHVEFAVHDAAGGEIIVTYDDLLPDLFREGQGIVAQGVLSAPGKLEATEVLAKHDENYMPPEVAEAMGQSHEKLDYSEDQSKAGGYK
;
A
#
# COMPACT_ATOMS: atom_id res chain seq x y z
N MET A 1 20.29 56.50 -10.79
CA MET A 1 18.86 56.06 -10.88
C MET A 1 17.99 56.98 -10.04
N ASN A 2 16.89 57.49 -10.60
CA ASN A 2 15.95 58.35 -9.87
C ASN A 2 15.46 57.62 -8.59
N PRO A 3 15.53 58.23 -7.39
CA PRO A 3 15.18 57.59 -6.13
C PRO A 3 13.76 57.00 -6.12
N ARG A 4 12.81 57.60 -6.87
CA ARG A 4 11.45 57.05 -7.04
C ARG A 4 11.45 55.73 -7.81
N ARG A 5 12.29 55.61 -8.86
CA ARG A 5 12.44 54.36 -9.65
C ARG A 5 13.12 53.26 -8.82
N LYS A 6 14.11 53.61 -7.99
CA LYS A 6 14.77 52.66 -7.07
C LYS A 6 13.77 52.08 -6.07
N LYS A 7 12.94 52.91 -5.42
CA LYS A 7 11.89 52.45 -4.48
C LYS A 7 10.88 51.51 -5.14
N ARG A 8 10.39 51.84 -6.34
CA ARG A 8 9.47 50.97 -7.11
C ARG A 8 10.11 49.64 -7.47
N LEU A 9 11.37 49.66 -7.92
CA LEU A 9 12.11 48.44 -8.23
C LEU A 9 12.30 47.57 -6.99
N THR A 10 12.70 48.15 -5.86
CA THR A 10 12.83 47.42 -4.58
C THR A 10 11.51 46.78 -4.16
N LEU A 11 10.38 47.50 -4.27
CA LEU A 11 9.07 46.96 -3.94
C LEU A 11 8.64 45.83 -4.87
N ALA A 12 8.89 45.96 -6.18
CA ALA A 12 8.61 44.90 -7.15
C ALA A 12 9.46 43.64 -6.90
N VAL A 13 10.76 43.81 -6.63
CA VAL A 13 11.66 42.69 -6.32
C VAL A 13 11.27 42.02 -5.01
N ALA A 14 10.89 42.79 -3.98
CA ALA A 14 10.42 42.25 -2.72
C ALA A 14 9.12 41.44 -2.89
N LEU A 15 8.19 41.92 -3.72
CA LEU A 15 6.95 41.20 -4.02
C LEU A 15 7.23 39.89 -4.77
N ILE A 16 8.04 39.93 -5.83
CA ILE A 16 8.42 38.73 -6.59
C ILE A 16 9.15 37.73 -5.70
N GLY A 17 10.09 38.21 -4.88
CA GLY A 17 10.82 37.39 -3.92
C GLY A 17 9.89 36.74 -2.88
N GLY A 18 8.90 37.49 -2.38
CA GLY A 18 7.89 36.96 -1.46
C GLY A 18 7.04 35.86 -2.09
N VAL A 19 6.54 36.08 -3.31
CA VAL A 19 5.76 35.07 -4.05
C VAL A 19 6.60 33.82 -4.35
N ALA A 20 7.85 34.00 -4.78
CA ALA A 20 8.76 32.89 -5.04
C ALA A 20 9.02 32.07 -3.78
N ALA A 21 9.27 32.72 -2.63
CA ALA A 21 9.48 32.02 -1.36
C ALA A 21 8.25 31.21 -0.93
N ILE A 22 7.05 31.77 -1.06
CA ILE A 22 5.79 31.07 -0.77
C ILE A 22 5.63 29.86 -1.70
N ALA A 23 5.84 30.04 -3.00
CA ALA A 23 5.75 28.95 -3.98
C ALA A 23 6.77 27.83 -3.67
N SER A 24 8.00 28.17 -3.30
CA SER A 24 9.02 27.20 -2.90
C SER A 24 8.63 26.41 -1.66
N LEU A 25 8.06 27.07 -0.64
CA LEU A 25 7.57 26.40 0.57
C LEU A 25 6.41 25.45 0.28
N LEU A 26 5.49 25.84 -0.60
CA LEU A 26 4.38 24.98 -1.02
C LEU A 26 4.87 23.75 -1.79
N LEU A 27 5.80 23.92 -2.73
CA LEU A 27 6.38 22.82 -3.49
C LEU A 27 7.15 21.85 -2.57
N TYR A 28 7.88 22.38 -1.59
CA TYR A 28 8.57 21.57 -0.59
C TYR A 28 7.58 20.72 0.23
N ALA A 29 6.53 21.35 0.77
CA ALA A 29 5.52 20.66 1.58
C ALA A 29 4.73 19.61 0.78
N LEU A 30 4.46 19.87 -0.50
CA LEU A 30 3.79 18.93 -1.39
C LEU A 30 4.68 17.69 -1.65
N ASN A 31 5.97 17.89 -1.94
CA ASN A 31 6.90 16.79 -2.19
C ASN A 31 7.02 15.84 -0.98
N SER A 32 6.94 16.36 0.24
CA SER A 32 6.99 15.56 1.47
C SER A 32 5.73 14.73 1.75
N ASN A 33 4.59 15.02 1.11
CA ASN A 33 3.30 14.35 1.36
C ASN A 33 2.91 13.34 0.27
N LEU A 34 3.74 13.14 -0.77
CA LEU A 34 3.44 12.19 -1.83
C LEU A 34 3.61 10.75 -1.33
N ASN A 35 2.52 9.99 -1.37
CA ASN A 35 2.54 8.55 -1.13
C ASN A 35 2.99 7.84 -2.41
N LEU A 36 4.29 7.63 -2.52
CA LEU A 36 4.92 7.08 -3.71
C LEU A 36 4.74 5.57 -3.77
N PHE A 37 4.39 5.06 -4.95
CA PHE A 37 4.33 3.63 -5.22
C PHE A 37 5.68 3.15 -5.75
N PHE A 38 6.19 2.05 -5.19
CA PHE A 38 7.40 1.36 -5.60
C PHE A 38 7.15 -0.13 -5.73
N THR A 39 7.87 -0.80 -6.64
CA THR A 39 7.98 -2.26 -6.59
C THR A 39 9.15 -2.68 -5.70
N PRO A 40 9.17 -3.92 -5.16
CA PRO A 40 10.31 -4.47 -4.43
C PRO A 40 11.67 -4.25 -5.12
N THR A 41 11.76 -4.44 -6.44
CA THR A 41 12.98 -4.16 -7.21
C THR A 41 13.33 -2.67 -7.20
N GLU A 42 12.35 -1.77 -7.30
CA GLU A 42 12.60 -0.33 -7.31
C GLU A 42 13.05 0.21 -5.94
N ILE A 43 12.67 -0.46 -4.84
CA ILE A 43 13.17 -0.11 -3.50
C ILE A 43 14.66 -0.45 -3.38
N VAL A 44 15.08 -1.58 -3.94
CA VAL A 44 16.45 -2.08 -3.84
C VAL A 44 17.38 -1.45 -4.88
N GLN A 45 16.90 -1.21 -6.11
CA GLN A 45 17.72 -0.77 -7.25
C GLN A 45 17.40 0.65 -7.71
N GLY A 46 16.33 1.26 -7.20
CA GLY A 46 15.82 2.55 -7.65
C GLY A 46 14.79 2.43 -8.77
N LYS A 47 13.97 3.48 -8.91
CA LYS A 47 12.92 3.53 -9.94
C LYS A 47 13.53 3.54 -11.34
N LYS A 48 13.04 2.72 -12.25
CA LYS A 48 13.60 2.57 -13.61
C LYS A 48 13.64 3.88 -14.41
N ASP A 49 12.64 4.73 -14.22
CA ASP A 49 12.47 5.95 -15.02
C ASP A 49 13.32 7.12 -14.51
N THR A 50 13.50 7.23 -13.19
CA THR A 50 14.09 8.42 -12.56
C THR A 50 15.36 8.11 -11.77
N GLY A 51 15.66 6.84 -11.50
CA GLY A 51 16.75 6.42 -10.62
C GLY A 51 16.54 6.77 -9.15
N VAL A 52 15.36 7.27 -8.78
CA VAL A 52 15.07 7.68 -7.41
C VAL A 52 14.89 6.44 -6.53
N MET A 53 15.64 6.38 -5.44
CA MET A 53 15.47 5.39 -4.38
C MET A 53 14.66 6.00 -3.24
N PRO A 54 13.81 5.23 -2.57
CA PRO A 54 13.11 5.70 -1.39
C PRO A 54 14.10 5.97 -0.25
N GLU A 55 13.83 7.01 0.52
CA GLU A 55 14.63 7.35 1.71
C GLU A 55 14.13 6.57 2.93
N ILE A 56 15.05 6.26 3.86
CA ILE A 56 14.67 5.66 5.14
C ILE A 56 13.84 6.67 5.94
N GLY A 57 12.72 6.21 6.51
CA GLY A 57 11.73 7.03 7.19
C GLY A 57 10.66 7.62 6.27
N GLN A 58 10.75 7.40 4.95
CA GLN A 58 9.72 7.83 4.02
C GLN A 58 8.50 6.90 4.06
N ARG A 59 7.31 7.49 4.00
CA ARG A 59 6.07 6.73 3.79
C ARG A 59 5.94 6.36 2.31
N ILE A 60 5.89 5.06 2.04
CA ILE A 60 5.80 4.52 0.69
C ILE A 60 4.73 3.44 0.61
N ARG A 61 4.30 3.17 -0.62
CA ARG A 61 3.42 2.06 -0.97
C ARG A 61 4.20 1.07 -1.82
N VAL A 62 4.11 -0.21 -1.47
CA VAL A 62 4.82 -1.29 -2.14
C VAL A 62 3.83 -2.29 -2.70
N GLY A 63 3.93 -2.59 -3.99
CA GLY A 63 3.12 -3.62 -4.64
C GLY A 63 3.97 -4.80 -5.11
N GLY A 64 3.54 -6.01 -4.79
CA GLY A 64 4.22 -7.24 -5.19
C GLY A 64 3.42 -8.48 -4.81
N MET A 65 4.05 -9.64 -4.92
CA MET A 65 3.50 -10.93 -4.54
C MET A 65 4.10 -11.39 -3.22
N VAL A 66 3.25 -11.90 -2.32
CA VAL A 66 3.72 -12.48 -1.06
C VAL A 66 4.51 -13.76 -1.37
N THR A 67 5.75 -13.85 -0.91
CA THR A 67 6.60 -15.03 -1.08
C THR A 67 6.02 -16.20 -0.28
N ILE A 68 5.84 -17.34 -0.94
CA ILE A 68 5.25 -18.55 -0.31
C ILE A 68 6.20 -19.10 0.75
N GLY A 69 5.66 -19.43 1.93
CA GLY A 69 6.39 -19.91 3.09
C GLY A 69 7.22 -18.84 3.82
N SER A 70 7.07 -17.56 3.46
CA SER A 70 7.81 -16.47 4.11
C SER A 70 7.08 -15.90 5.33
N MET A 71 5.81 -16.27 5.55
CA MET A 71 5.01 -15.69 6.62
C MET A 71 5.40 -16.24 7.99
N VAL A 72 5.87 -15.35 8.86
CA VAL A 72 6.15 -15.61 10.27
C VAL A 72 5.18 -14.78 11.09
N ARG A 73 4.42 -15.46 11.97
CA ARG A 73 3.50 -14.80 12.90
C ARG A 73 4.02 -14.98 14.31
N ASP A 74 3.98 -13.91 15.08
CA ASP A 74 4.26 -13.96 16.51
C ASP A 74 3.09 -14.69 17.22
N PRO A 75 3.36 -15.71 18.06
CA PRO A 75 2.31 -16.39 18.81
C PRO A 75 1.65 -15.52 19.89
N ASP A 76 2.32 -14.48 20.38
CA ASP A 76 1.90 -13.68 21.53
C ASP A 76 1.34 -12.30 21.15
N SER A 77 1.40 -11.93 19.87
CA SER A 77 0.97 -10.61 19.38
C SER A 77 0.31 -10.68 17.99
N LEU A 78 -0.15 -9.54 17.48
CA LEU A 78 -0.65 -9.41 16.10
C LEU A 78 0.49 -9.14 15.09
N HIS A 79 1.74 -9.18 15.54
CA HIS A 79 2.89 -8.94 14.68
C HIS A 79 3.06 -10.06 13.65
N VAL A 80 3.15 -9.67 12.39
CA VAL A 80 3.43 -10.57 11.27
C VAL A 80 4.55 -10.01 10.41
N GLU A 81 5.45 -10.89 9.99
CA GLU A 81 6.52 -10.60 9.05
C GLU A 81 6.36 -11.51 7.83
N PHE A 82 6.45 -10.95 6.63
CA PHE A 82 6.42 -11.73 5.39
C PHE A 82 7.24 -11.04 4.31
N ALA A 83 7.75 -11.81 3.35
CA ALA A 83 8.48 -11.27 2.22
C ALA A 83 7.55 -10.99 1.04
N VAL A 84 7.85 -9.92 0.31
CA VAL A 84 7.13 -9.51 -0.90
C VAL A 84 8.13 -9.36 -2.03
N HIS A 85 7.93 -10.14 -3.10
CA HIS A 85 8.78 -10.10 -4.28
C HIS A 85 8.02 -9.58 -5.50
N ASP A 86 8.75 -9.14 -6.51
CA ASP A 86 8.18 -8.83 -7.82
C ASP A 86 8.74 -9.73 -8.94
N ALA A 87 8.18 -9.59 -10.13
CA ALA A 87 8.61 -10.36 -11.31
C ALA A 87 10.02 -10.01 -11.79
N ALA A 88 10.62 -8.90 -11.32
CA ALA A 88 11.98 -8.50 -11.66
C ALA A 88 13.03 -9.08 -10.69
N GLY A 89 12.60 -9.80 -9.65
CA GLY A 89 13.46 -10.55 -8.73
C GLY A 89 13.88 -9.77 -7.48
N GLY A 90 13.37 -8.55 -7.28
CA GLY A 90 13.52 -7.83 -6.02
C GLY A 90 12.62 -8.42 -4.95
N GLU A 91 13.09 -8.42 -3.71
CA GLU A 91 12.35 -8.88 -2.54
C GLU A 91 12.55 -7.91 -1.38
N ILE A 92 11.48 -7.62 -0.65
CA ILE A 92 11.52 -6.83 0.58
C ILE A 92 10.78 -7.53 1.70
N ILE A 93 11.19 -7.28 2.94
CA ILE A 93 10.52 -7.76 4.15
C ILE A 93 9.48 -6.73 4.56
N VAL A 94 8.25 -7.17 4.79
CA VAL A 94 7.15 -6.35 5.29
C VAL A 94 6.78 -6.84 6.68
N THR A 95 6.79 -5.93 7.66
CA THR A 95 6.26 -6.17 9.01
C THR A 95 4.95 -5.43 9.18
N TYR A 96 3.99 -6.03 9.87
CA TYR A 96 2.67 -5.46 10.09
C TYR A 96 2.17 -5.82 11.50
N ASP A 97 1.66 -4.83 12.22
CA ASP A 97 1.25 -4.93 13.63
C ASP A 97 -0.27 -4.79 13.80
N ASP A 98 -1.04 -5.47 12.95
CA ASP A 98 -2.51 -5.46 13.00
C ASP A 98 -3.08 -6.71 12.29
N LEU A 99 -4.40 -6.86 12.32
CA LEU A 99 -5.10 -7.94 11.62
C LEU A 99 -4.91 -7.81 10.11
N LEU A 100 -4.35 -8.86 9.50
CA LEU A 100 -4.30 -9.00 8.06
C LEU A 100 -5.73 -9.10 7.49
N PRO A 101 -5.98 -8.57 6.29
CA PRO A 101 -7.26 -8.77 5.60
C PRO A 101 -7.58 -10.26 5.48
N ASP A 102 -8.85 -10.63 5.60
CA ASP A 102 -9.31 -12.03 5.49
C ASP A 102 -8.93 -12.69 4.15
N LEU A 103 -8.79 -11.87 3.09
CA LEU A 103 -8.40 -12.30 1.75
C LEU A 103 -6.88 -12.41 1.55
N PHE A 104 -6.07 -12.07 2.56
CA PHE A 104 -4.63 -12.17 2.45
C PHE A 104 -4.19 -13.64 2.39
N ARG A 105 -3.37 -13.98 1.38
CA ARG A 105 -2.80 -15.31 1.20
C ARG A 105 -1.38 -15.21 0.64
N GLU A 106 -0.57 -16.21 0.95
CA GLU A 106 0.74 -16.36 0.29
C GLU A 106 0.56 -16.63 -1.21
N GLY A 107 1.51 -16.16 -2.04
CA GLY A 107 1.43 -16.27 -3.50
C GLY A 107 0.39 -15.35 -4.15
N GLN A 108 -0.28 -14.49 -3.38
CA GLN A 108 -1.23 -13.51 -3.89
C GLN A 108 -0.56 -12.14 -4.05
N GLY A 109 -1.04 -11.36 -5.03
CA GLY A 109 -0.69 -9.96 -5.19
C GLY A 109 -1.29 -9.10 -4.07
N ILE A 110 -0.45 -8.29 -3.44
CA ILE A 110 -0.84 -7.37 -2.38
C ILE A 110 -0.24 -5.98 -2.61
N VAL A 111 -0.78 -5.01 -1.89
CA VAL A 111 -0.22 -3.67 -1.77
C VAL A 111 -0.09 -3.35 -0.29
N ALA A 112 1.14 -3.15 0.18
CA ALA A 112 1.43 -2.72 1.55
C ALA A 112 1.79 -1.24 1.57
N GLN A 113 1.24 -0.48 2.51
CA GLN A 113 1.58 0.92 2.72
C GLN A 113 2.22 1.07 4.10
N GLY A 114 3.35 1.76 4.17
CA GLY A 114 4.16 1.79 5.39
C GLY A 114 5.30 2.80 5.35
N VAL A 115 6.14 2.74 6.38
CA VAL A 115 7.38 3.50 6.47
C VAL A 115 8.55 2.56 6.17
N LEU A 116 9.47 2.99 5.31
CA LEU A 116 10.70 2.24 5.07
C LEU A 116 11.62 2.39 6.29
N SER A 117 11.74 1.36 7.12
CA SER A 117 12.52 1.43 8.37
C SER A 117 13.99 1.11 8.17
N ALA A 118 14.30 0.23 7.21
CA ALA A 118 15.66 -0.12 6.83
C ALA A 118 15.73 -0.46 5.32
N PRO A 119 16.93 -0.58 4.73
CA PRO A 119 17.07 -1.04 3.35
C PRO A 119 16.38 -2.40 3.16
N GLY A 120 15.32 -2.42 2.35
CA GLY A 120 14.53 -3.62 2.09
C GLY A 120 13.60 -4.07 3.23
N LYS A 121 13.37 -3.25 4.27
CA LYS A 121 12.38 -3.52 5.33
C LYS A 121 11.33 -2.40 5.42
N LEU A 122 10.07 -2.78 5.27
CA LEU A 122 8.91 -1.89 5.33
C LEU A 122 8.08 -2.20 6.59
N GLU A 123 7.87 -1.21 7.42
CA GLU A 123 6.88 -1.25 8.50
C GLU A 123 5.53 -0.80 7.96
N ALA A 124 4.68 -1.76 7.61
CA ALA A 124 3.36 -1.51 7.08
C ALA A 124 2.41 -0.97 8.15
N THR A 125 1.67 0.06 7.79
CA THR A 125 0.51 0.59 8.52
C THR A 125 -0.81 0.08 7.94
N GLU A 126 -0.80 -0.41 6.70
CA GLU A 126 -1.98 -0.95 6.03
C GLU A 126 -1.55 -1.98 4.99
N VAL A 127 -2.27 -3.10 4.92
CA VAL A 127 -2.08 -4.15 3.91
C VAL A 127 -3.38 -4.33 3.15
N LEU A 128 -3.31 -4.23 1.82
CA LEU A 128 -4.44 -4.41 0.93
C LEU A 128 -4.22 -5.67 0.10
N ALA A 129 -5.16 -6.60 0.17
CA ALA A 129 -5.23 -7.77 -0.70
C ALA A 129 -6.35 -7.58 -1.72
N LYS A 130 -6.14 -8.04 -2.97
CA LYS A 130 -7.20 -8.01 -3.98
C LYS A 130 -8.46 -8.78 -3.50
N HIS A 131 -9.63 -8.30 -3.89
CA HIS A 131 -10.89 -9.02 -3.69
C HIS A 131 -11.02 -10.24 -4.62
N ASP A 132 -11.93 -11.17 -4.33
CA ASP A 132 -12.26 -12.24 -5.27
C ASP A 132 -12.95 -11.65 -6.49
N GLU A 133 -12.30 -11.74 -7.65
CA GLU A 133 -12.83 -11.28 -8.95
C GLU A 133 -14.07 -12.09 -9.37
N ASN A 134 -14.28 -13.27 -8.79
CA ASN A 134 -15.27 -14.25 -9.25
C ASN A 134 -16.65 -14.13 -8.55
N TYR A 135 -16.96 -13.00 -7.91
CA TYR A 135 -18.27 -12.79 -7.31
C TYR A 135 -19.37 -12.80 -8.38
N MET A 136 -20.17 -13.86 -8.39
CA MET A 136 -21.37 -13.97 -9.21
C MET A 136 -22.60 -13.78 -8.32
N PRO A 137 -23.42 -12.74 -8.54
CA PRO A 137 -24.63 -12.52 -7.77
C PRO A 137 -25.58 -13.71 -7.90
N PRO A 138 -26.32 -14.06 -6.84
CA PRO A 138 -27.25 -15.18 -6.87
C PRO A 138 -28.30 -15.03 -7.97
N GLU A 139 -28.76 -13.81 -8.26
CA GLU A 139 -29.74 -13.55 -9.32
C GLU A 139 -29.18 -13.93 -10.71
N VAL A 140 -27.88 -13.72 -10.92
CA VAL A 140 -27.18 -14.06 -12.17
C VAL A 140 -26.88 -15.55 -12.22
N ALA A 141 -26.47 -16.16 -11.11
CA ALA A 141 -26.25 -17.61 -11.02
C ALA A 141 -27.54 -18.40 -11.26
N GLU A 142 -28.66 -17.93 -10.70
CA GLU A 142 -30.01 -18.46 -10.92
C GLU A 142 -30.43 -18.30 -12.39
N ALA A 143 -30.26 -17.12 -12.98
CA ALA A 143 -30.57 -16.89 -14.39
C ALA A 143 -29.71 -17.73 -15.34
N MET A 144 -28.46 -18.03 -14.95
CA MET A 144 -27.53 -18.89 -15.69
C MET A 144 -27.76 -20.39 -15.45
N GLY A 145 -28.76 -20.77 -14.66
CA GLY A 145 -29.11 -22.16 -14.39
C GLY A 145 -28.02 -22.94 -13.64
N GLN A 146 -27.13 -22.24 -12.93
CA GLN A 146 -26.16 -22.89 -12.05
C GLN A 146 -26.85 -23.18 -10.71
N SER A 147 -27.59 -24.29 -10.70
CA SER A 147 -28.32 -24.80 -9.55
C SER A 147 -27.42 -24.89 -8.32
N HIS A 148 -27.68 -24.07 -7.31
CA HIS A 148 -27.13 -24.24 -5.98
C HIS A 148 -27.61 -25.60 -5.44
N GLU A 149 -26.74 -26.60 -5.47
CA GLU A 149 -26.98 -27.89 -4.84
C GLU A 149 -27.13 -27.63 -3.33
N LYS A 150 -28.37 -27.62 -2.84
CA LYS A 150 -28.65 -27.50 -1.42
C LYS A 150 -27.98 -28.68 -0.74
N LEU A 151 -27.07 -28.40 0.20
CA LEU A 151 -26.48 -29.41 1.06
C LEU A 151 -27.62 -30.12 1.79
N ASP A 152 -27.85 -31.39 1.45
CA ASP A 152 -28.83 -32.23 2.12
C ASP A 152 -28.22 -32.66 3.46
N TYR A 153 -28.64 -32.00 4.54
CA TYR A 153 -28.21 -32.33 5.89
C TYR A 153 -28.95 -33.58 6.34
N SER A 154 -28.22 -34.65 6.65
CA SER A 154 -28.83 -35.86 7.22
C SER A 154 -29.52 -35.53 8.55
N GLU A 155 -30.60 -36.25 8.86
CA GLU A 155 -31.46 -35.95 10.04
C GLU A 155 -30.68 -35.83 11.36
N ASP A 156 -29.57 -36.57 11.50
CA ASP A 156 -28.69 -36.53 12.67
C ASP A 156 -28.02 -35.16 12.86
N GLN A 157 -27.68 -34.46 11.76
CA GLN A 157 -27.05 -33.14 11.82
C GLN A 157 -28.05 -32.04 12.19
N SER A 158 -29.34 -32.20 11.85
CA SER A 158 -30.38 -31.23 12.21
C SER A 158 -30.65 -31.16 13.71
N LYS A 159 -30.45 -32.26 14.45
CA LYS A 159 -30.74 -32.33 15.89
C LYS A 159 -29.58 -31.87 16.78
N ALA A 160 -28.34 -31.91 16.28
CA ALA A 160 -27.17 -31.45 17.03
C ALA A 160 -27.03 -29.92 17.07
N GLY A 161 -27.59 -29.21 16.08
CA GLY A 161 -27.56 -27.74 15.99
C GLY A 161 -28.64 -27.01 16.78
N GLY A 162 -29.34 -27.71 17.71
CA GLY A 162 -30.37 -27.12 18.55
C GLY A 162 -29.82 -26.05 19.49
N TYR A 163 -29.80 -24.81 19.01
CA TYR A 163 -29.66 -23.61 19.83
C TYR A 163 -30.78 -23.58 20.89
N LYS A 164 -30.39 -23.70 22.17
CA LYS A 164 -31.10 -23.11 23.30
C LYS A 164 -30.49 -21.74 23.57
#